data_AF-A0A8T3LW52-F1
#
_entry.id   AF-A0A8T3LW52-F1
#
_cell.length_a   1.000
_cell.length_b   1.000
_cell.length_c   1.000
_cell.angle_alpha   90.00
_cell.angle_beta   90.00
_cell.angle_gamma   90.00
#
_symmetry.space_group_name_H-M   'P 1'
#
loop_
_entity.id
_entity.type
_entity.pdbx_description
1 polymer ?
#
loop_
_entity_poly.entity_id
_entity_poly.type
_entity_poly.pdbx_seq_one_letter_code
_entity_poly.pdbx_strand_id
1 'polypeptide(L)' 'MTALQIPTSAQGSDRQVAPRIGARAVCEGLVREGVTTIFGYPGGTVLPIYDVLREFPLRH' A
#
# COMPACT_ATOMS: atom_id res chain seq x y z
N MET A 1 -36.15 -16.33 28.24
CA MET A 1 -35.92 -15.34 27.17
C MET A 1 -34.44 -14.95 27.22
N THR A 2 -33.58 -15.68 26.49
CA THR A 2 -32.12 -15.47 26.51
C THR A 2 -31.73 -14.62 25.31
N ALA A 3 -31.08 -13.48 25.55
CA ALA A 3 -30.59 -12.59 24.51
C ALA A 3 -29.53 -13.31 23.65
N LEU A 4 -29.79 -13.34 22.34
CA LEU A 4 -28.88 -13.86 21.32
C LEU A 4 -27.71 -12.87 21.17
N GLN A 5 -26.56 -13.22 21.74
CA GLN A 5 -25.35 -12.42 21.60
C GLN A 5 -24.81 -12.57 20.17
N ILE A 6 -24.90 -11.50 19.38
CA ILE A 6 -24.30 -11.41 18.04
C ILE A 6 -22.79 -11.23 18.23
N PRO A 7 -21.92 -12.15 17.75
CA PRO A 7 -20.49 -11.90 17.81
C PRO A 7 -20.11 -10.83 16.78
N THR A 8 -19.81 -9.62 17.25
CA THR A 8 -19.11 -8.60 16.45
C THR A 8 -17.72 -9.15 16.12
N SER A 9 -17.60 -9.74 14.94
CA SER A 9 -16.33 -10.13 14.37
C SER A 9 -15.64 -8.86 13.86
N ALA A 10 -14.89 -8.18 14.73
CA ALA A 10 -13.91 -7.19 14.33
C ALA A 10 -12.77 -7.92 13.59
N GLN A 11 -12.99 -8.23 12.32
CA GLN A 11 -11.97 -8.73 11.42
C GLN A 11 -11.06 -7.55 11.06
N GLY A 12 -10.10 -7.26 11.94
CA GLY A 12 -8.91 -6.52 11.56
C GLY A 12 -8.21 -7.34 10.51
N SER A 13 -8.35 -6.93 9.25
CA SER A 13 -7.78 -7.59 8.10
C SER A 13 -6.27 -7.69 8.27
N ASP A 14 -5.81 -8.92 8.52
CA ASP A 14 -4.43 -9.33 8.33
C ASP A 14 -4.05 -8.97 6.89
N ARG A 15 -3.42 -7.81 6.71
CA ARG A 15 -2.94 -7.35 5.41
C ARG A 15 -1.78 -8.27 5.05
N GLN A 16 -2.09 -9.37 4.38
CA GLN A 16 -1.11 -10.17 3.66
C GLN A 16 -0.34 -9.21 2.74
N VAL A 17 0.85 -8.79 3.17
CA VAL A 17 1.71 -7.89 2.41
C VAL A 17 2.23 -8.68 1.22
N ALA A 18 1.54 -8.58 0.08
CA ALA A 18 1.97 -9.20 -1.16
C ALA A 18 3.44 -8.83 -1.42
N PRO A 19 4.25 -9.74 -2.00
CA PRO A 19 5.64 -9.44 -2.33
C PRO A 19 5.71 -8.15 -3.16
N ARG A 20 6.29 -7.08 -2.60
CA ARG A 20 6.27 -5.74 -3.20
C ARG A 20 7.24 -5.58 -4.38
N ILE A 21 7.54 -6.67 -5.10
CA ILE A 21 8.60 -6.74 -6.12
C ILE A 21 8.27 -5.79 -7.28
N GLY A 22 7.03 -5.78 -7.78
CA GLY A 22 6.63 -4.88 -8.86
C GLY A 22 6.65 -3.41 -8.46
N ALA A 23 6.14 -3.08 -7.27
CA ALA A 23 6.14 -1.72 -6.75
C ALA A 23 7.55 -1.16 -6.54
N ARG A 24 8.48 -1.98 -6.01
CA ARG A 24 9.89 -1.60 -5.88
C ARG A 24 10.57 -1.43 -7.23
N ALA A 25 10.37 -2.34 -8.18
CA ALA A 25 10.96 -2.24 -9.52
C ALA A 25 10.55 -0.94 -10.23
N VAL A 26 9.28 -0.54 -10.08
CA VAL A 26 8.78 0.74 -10.60
C VAL A 26 9.50 1.92 -9.93
N CYS A 27 9.57 1.95 -8.59
CA CYS A 27 10.23 3.04 -7.86
C CYS A 27 11.73 3.14 -8.19
N GLU A 28 12.43 2.01 -8.30
CA GLU A 28 13.85 1.96 -8.71
C GLU A 28 14.04 2.49 -10.13
N GLY A 29 13.16 2.14 -11.06
CA GLY A 29 13.16 2.70 -12.41
C GLY A 29 13.02 4.22 -12.40
N LEU A 30 12.06 4.75 -11.64
CA LEU A 30 11.84 6.19 -11.54
C LEU A 30 13.05 6.94 -10.97
N VAL A 31 13.69 6.41 -9.94
CA VAL A 31 14.93 6.99 -9.39
C VAL A 31 16.06 6.96 -10.43
N ARG A 32 16.20 5.87 -11.18
CA ARG A 32 17.23 5.73 -12.23
C ARG A 32 17.04 6.72 -13.38
N GLU A 33 15.79 7.03 -13.71
CA GLU A 33 15.45 8.07 -14.69
C GLU A 33 15.54 9.50 -14.13
N GLY A 34 16.01 9.66 -12.88
CA GLY A 34 16.19 10.98 -12.26
C GLY A 34 14.88 11.66 -11.84
N VAL A 35 13.79 10.91 -11.73
CA VAL A 35 12.52 11.44 -11.21
C VAL A 35 12.69 11.79 -9.74
N THR A 36 12.22 12.97 -9.35
CA THR A 36 12.29 13.47 -7.97
C THR A 36 10.93 13.65 -7.32
N THR A 37 9.89 13.85 -8.13
CA THR A 37 8.52 14.15 -7.67
C THR A 37 7.51 13.36 -8.48
N ILE A 38 6.57 12.70 -7.80
CA ILE A 38 5.49 11.91 -8.38
C ILE A 38 4.18 12.53 -7.93
N PHE A 39 3.27 12.79 -8.87
CA PHE A 39 1.92 13.23 -8.58
C PHE A 39 0.98 12.05 -8.73
N GLY A 40 0.14 11.80 -7.72
CA GLY A 40 -0.82 10.71 -7.78
C GLY A 40 -1.94 10.90 -6.76
N TYR A 41 -3.06 10.26 -7.04
CA TYR A 41 -4.17 10.13 -6.10
C TYR A 41 -4.22 8.68 -5.59
N PRO A 42 -4.18 8.44 -4.27
CA PRO A 42 -4.17 7.09 -3.73
C PRO A 42 -5.50 6.38 -4.01
N GLY A 43 -5.41 5.10 -4.39
CA GLY A 43 -6.55 4.22 -4.65
C GLY A 43 -6.20 2.76 -4.36
N GLY A 44 -7.21 1.90 -4.22
CA GLY A 44 -7.02 0.54 -3.71
C GLY A 44 -5.96 -0.29 -4.45
N THR A 45 -5.98 -0.27 -5.79
CA THR A 45 -5.05 -1.05 -6.62
C THR A 45 -3.60 -0.54 -6.57
N VAL A 46 -3.40 0.76 -6.33
CA VAL A 46 -2.08 1.40 -6.36
C VAL A 46 -1.43 1.50 -4.97
N LEU A 47 -2.14 1.12 -3.89
CA LEU A 47 -1.62 1.14 -2.52
C LEU A 47 -0.24 0.47 -2.35
N PRO A 48 0.08 -0.68 -2.98
CA PRO A 48 1.40 -1.28 -2.85
C PRO A 48 2.55 -0.38 -3.33
N ILE A 49 2.29 0.52 -4.27
CA ILE A 49 3.27 1.51 -4.76
C ILE A 49 3.46 2.62 -3.70
N TYR A 50 2.36 3.13 -3.12
CA TYR A 50 2.43 4.12 -2.02
C TYR A 50 3.09 3.57 -0.76
N ASP A 51 2.91 2.28 -0.47
CA ASP A 51 3.58 1.63 0.66
C ASP A 51 5.10 1.63 0.50
N VAL A 52 5.59 1.39 -0.73
CA VAL A 52 7.01 1.34 -1.09
C VAL A 52 7.61 2.73 -1.29
N LEU A 53 6.84 3.69 -1.81
CA LEU A 53 7.28 5.06 -2.11
C LEU A 53 8.01 5.72 -0.93
N ARG A 54 7.60 5.41 0.31
CA ARG A 54 8.23 5.89 1.55
C ARG A 54 9.67 5.40 1.77
N GLU A 55 10.09 4.36 1.07
CA GLU A 55 11.43 3.77 1.14
C GLU A 55 12.41 4.46 0.17
N PHE A 56 11.90 5.30 -0.75
CA PHE A 56 12.68 5.94 -1.81
C PHE A 56 12.78 7.45 -1.60
N PRO A 57 13.81 8.11 -2.16
CA PRO A 57 13.99 9.57 -2.09
C PRO A 57 13.06 10.32 -3.08
N LEU A 58 11.82 9.86 -3.24
CA LEU A 58 10.81 10.39 -4.16
C LEU A 58 9.76 11.18 -3.38
N ARG A 59 9.58 12.46 -3.72
CA ARG A 59 8.47 13.27 -3.19
C ARG A 59 7.17 12.80 -3.85
N HIS A 60 6.15 12.57 -3.05
CA HIS A 60 4.85 12.06 -3.48
C HIS A 60 3.73 12.67 -2.65
#